data_AF-A0AAD1A533-F1
#
_entry.id   AF-A0AAD1A533-F1
#
_cell.length_a   1.000
_cell.length_b   1.000
_cell.length_c   1.000
_cell.angle_alpha   90.00
_cell.angle_beta   90.00
_cell.angle_gamma   90.00
#
_symmetry.space_group_name_H-M   'P 1'
#
loop_
_entity.id
_entity.type
_entity.pdbx_description
1 polymer ?
#
loop_
_entity_poly.entity_id
_entity_poly.type
_entity_poly.pdbx_seq_one_letter_code
_entity_poly.pdbx_strand_id
1 'polypeptide(L)'
;MTIANPVTLPLSGFQPQHFQLAVAGKVATVTLNRPEKKNPLTFESYRELTDFFLATQKDEAVKAIVVTGAGGNFSSGGDVFEIIGPLVAMDTKDLLKFTRMTGELVKTMRACPQPIVAAIDGICAGAGAIVAMASDLRFGTAETKIAFLFNRVGLAGCDMGACAMLPRIIGQGRAAELLYTGRVLKGEEAERWGFLNRLIARESVLAEAQALAAELADGPTFANAMTKRMLEMEWAMSVESAIEAEAVAQALCMQTEDFARAYHAFAEKRKPVFEGN
;
A
#
# COMPACT_ATOMS: atom_id res chain seq x y z
N MET A 1 -24.48 7.51 -6.35
CA MET A 1 -23.13 7.69 -5.80
C MET A 1 -22.76 9.14 -6.02
N THR A 2 -22.66 9.91 -4.94
CA THR A 2 -22.07 11.24 -4.93
C THR A 2 -20.68 11.13 -5.56
N ILE A 3 -20.41 12.00 -6.53
CA ILE A 3 -19.14 12.04 -7.26
C ILE A 3 -18.06 12.30 -6.20
N ALA A 4 -17.18 11.33 -5.96
CA ALA A 4 -15.96 11.58 -5.18
C ALA A 4 -15.29 12.80 -5.79
N ASN A 5 -14.84 13.73 -4.94
CA ASN A 5 -14.20 14.97 -5.39
C ASN A 5 -13.16 14.64 -6.48
N PRO A 6 -13.30 15.14 -7.73
CA PRO A 6 -12.38 14.77 -8.80
C PRO A 6 -10.95 15.11 -8.38
N VAL A 7 -10.05 14.12 -8.47
CA VAL A 7 -8.67 14.30 -8.03
C VAL A 7 -7.99 15.34 -8.91
N THR A 8 -7.52 16.41 -8.28
CA THR A 8 -6.77 17.49 -8.93
C THR A 8 -5.29 17.14 -8.99
N LEU A 9 -4.62 17.56 -10.07
CA LEU A 9 -3.17 17.45 -10.21
C LEU A 9 -2.55 18.87 -10.24
N PRO A 10 -1.39 19.09 -9.59
CA PRO A 10 -0.65 18.13 -8.77
C PRO A 10 -1.41 17.73 -7.50
N LEU A 11 -1.15 16.53 -6.98
CA LEU A 11 -1.78 15.94 -5.80
C LEU A 11 -1.62 16.80 -4.55
N SER A 12 -0.62 17.69 -4.51
CA SER A 12 -0.48 18.70 -3.45
C SER A 12 -1.67 19.67 -3.36
N GLY A 13 -2.41 19.84 -4.45
CA GLY A 13 -3.65 20.63 -4.50
C GLY A 13 -4.92 19.81 -4.28
N PHE A 14 -4.84 18.49 -4.14
CA PHE A 14 -6.00 17.64 -3.90
C PHE A 14 -6.43 17.68 -2.43
N GLN A 15 -7.73 17.85 -2.22
CA GLN A 15 -8.34 17.92 -0.88
C GLN A 15 -9.39 16.79 -0.77
N PRO A 16 -8.99 15.60 -0.27
CA PRO A 16 -9.91 14.49 -0.06
C PRO A 16 -10.90 14.78 1.07
N GLN A 17 -12.06 14.13 1.02
CA GLN A 17 -13.13 14.22 2.03
C GLN A 17 -13.12 13.06 3.03
N HIS A 18 -12.66 11.88 2.61
CA HIS A 18 -12.78 10.63 3.36
C HIS A 18 -11.45 10.08 3.89
N PHE A 19 -10.35 10.78 3.63
CA PHE A 19 -9.04 10.60 4.26
C PHE A 19 -8.33 11.95 4.36
N GLN A 20 -7.21 12.03 5.07
CA GLN A 20 -6.36 13.22 5.07
C GLN A 20 -5.16 13.02 4.14
N LEU A 21 -4.81 14.06 3.39
CA LEU A 21 -3.63 14.09 2.53
C LEU A 21 -2.71 15.23 2.96
N ALA A 22 -1.43 14.92 3.15
CA ALA A 22 -0.38 15.91 3.30
C ALA A 22 0.73 15.61 2.29
N VAL A 23 1.15 16.60 1.51
CA VAL A 23 2.29 16.47 0.59
C VAL A 23 3.43 17.32 1.09
N ALA A 24 4.56 16.69 1.41
CA ALA A 24 5.78 17.33 1.86
C ALA A 24 6.91 17.01 0.86
N GLY A 25 7.33 18.02 0.10
CA GLY A 25 8.26 17.82 -1.01
C GLY A 25 7.70 16.81 -2.02
N LYS A 26 8.40 15.70 -2.21
CA LYS A 26 8.05 14.62 -3.15
C LYS A 26 7.24 13.49 -2.51
N VAL A 27 6.88 13.59 -1.22
CA VAL A 27 6.22 12.52 -0.46
C VAL A 27 4.77 12.88 -0.16
N ALA A 28 3.83 12.02 -0.54
CA ALA A 28 2.43 12.12 -0.14
C ALA A 28 2.14 11.21 1.06
N THR A 29 1.59 11.75 2.14
CA THR A 29 1.12 10.99 3.31
C THR A 29 -0.41 10.91 3.30
N VAL A 30 -0.93 9.70 3.13
CA VAL A 30 -2.35 9.35 3.22
C VAL A 30 -2.65 8.86 4.64
N THR A 31 -3.54 9.56 5.34
CA THR A 31 -3.96 9.20 6.70
C THR A 31 -5.44 8.83 6.71
N LEU A 32 -5.76 7.58 7.02
CA LEU A 32 -7.12 7.14 7.28
C LEU A 32 -7.61 7.83 8.57
N ASN A 33 -8.73 8.55 8.50
CA ASN A 33 -9.08 9.55 9.52
C ASN A 33 -10.52 9.43 10.02
N ARG A 34 -10.79 8.37 10.79
CA ARG A 34 -11.98 8.20 11.64
C ARG A 34 -11.55 7.55 12.97
N PRO A 35 -10.65 8.20 13.73
CA PRO A 35 -9.93 7.58 14.84
C PRO A 35 -10.86 7.06 15.95
N GLU A 36 -12.00 7.71 16.15
CA GLU A 36 -13.03 7.32 17.11
C GLU A 36 -13.62 5.93 16.85
N LYS A 37 -13.57 5.46 15.59
CA LYS A 37 -13.98 4.12 15.16
C LYS A 37 -12.80 3.23 14.76
N LYS A 38 -11.55 3.66 14.98
CA LYS A 38 -10.32 2.99 14.51
C LYS A 38 -10.20 2.94 12.98
N ASN A 39 -10.55 4.04 12.33
CA ASN A 39 -10.34 4.30 10.90
C ASN A 39 -10.95 3.23 9.96
N PRO A 40 -12.25 2.91 10.09
CA PRO A 40 -12.88 1.97 9.18
C PRO A 40 -13.04 2.56 7.77
N LEU A 41 -13.02 1.68 6.77
CA LEU A 41 -13.25 2.00 5.36
C LEU A 41 -14.75 1.97 5.05
N THR A 42 -15.18 2.93 4.23
CA THR A 42 -16.54 3.16 3.72
C THR A 42 -16.57 3.03 2.20
N PHE A 43 -17.75 2.99 1.58
CA PHE A 43 -17.87 2.96 0.12
C PHE A 43 -17.16 4.17 -0.51
N GLU A 44 -17.36 5.34 0.08
CA GLU A 44 -16.81 6.61 -0.35
C GLU A 44 -15.29 6.63 -0.18
N SER A 45 -14.76 6.16 0.96
CA SER A 45 -13.30 6.11 1.15
C SER A 45 -12.64 5.11 0.20
N TYR A 46 -13.26 3.96 -0.09
CA TYR A 46 -12.73 3.03 -1.10
C TYR A 46 -12.63 3.70 -2.47
N ARG A 47 -13.70 4.38 -2.90
CA ARG A 47 -13.72 5.08 -4.20
C ARG A 47 -12.69 6.20 -4.24
N GLU A 48 -12.66 7.07 -3.24
CA GLU A 48 -11.76 8.23 -3.22
C GLU A 48 -10.29 7.83 -3.13
N LEU A 49 -9.94 6.79 -2.35
CA LEU A 49 -8.59 6.23 -2.34
C LEU A 49 -8.22 5.61 -3.70
N THR A 50 -9.15 4.91 -4.34
CA THR A 50 -8.93 4.33 -5.68
C THR A 50 -8.66 5.43 -6.70
N ASP A 51 -9.44 6.51 -6.69
CA ASP A 51 -9.25 7.67 -7.57
C ASP A 51 -7.89 8.35 -7.31
N PHE A 52 -7.50 8.49 -6.04
CA PHE A 52 -6.20 9.02 -5.65
C PHE A 52 -5.05 8.18 -6.25
N PHE A 53 -5.03 6.86 -6.02
CA PHE A 53 -3.96 5.99 -6.55
C PHE A 53 -3.97 5.87 -8.08
N LEU A 54 -5.12 6.08 -8.74
CA LEU A 54 -5.16 6.21 -10.20
C LEU A 54 -4.50 7.51 -10.67
N ALA A 55 -4.76 8.62 -9.96
CA ALA A 55 -4.21 9.92 -10.30
C ALA A 55 -2.68 9.99 -10.10
N THR A 56 -2.12 9.24 -9.15
CA THR A 56 -0.66 9.23 -8.91
C THR A 56 0.14 8.74 -10.13
N GLN A 57 -0.46 7.98 -11.05
CA GLN A 57 0.19 7.58 -12.31
C GLN A 57 0.49 8.76 -13.25
N LYS A 58 -0.18 9.90 -13.03
CA LYS A 58 -0.04 11.12 -13.83
C LYS A 58 0.58 12.28 -13.04
N ASP A 59 0.92 12.05 -11.77
CA ASP A 59 1.59 13.04 -10.94
C ASP A 59 3.10 12.84 -11.00
N GLU A 60 3.80 13.81 -11.60
CA GLU A 60 5.26 13.78 -11.71
C GLU A 60 5.97 14.37 -10.49
N ALA A 61 5.26 15.05 -9.58
CA ALA A 61 5.83 15.70 -8.40
C ALA A 61 5.95 14.72 -7.21
N VAL A 62 4.95 13.85 -7.01
CA VAL A 62 4.95 12.83 -5.95
C VAL A 62 5.71 11.59 -6.42
N LYS A 63 6.73 11.21 -5.64
CA LYS A 63 7.64 10.09 -5.94
C LYS A 63 7.55 8.92 -4.96
N ALA A 64 7.03 9.15 -3.76
CA ALA A 64 6.77 8.10 -2.76
C ALA A 64 5.50 8.41 -1.96
N ILE A 65 4.87 7.36 -1.44
CA ILE A 65 3.62 7.47 -0.68
C ILE A 65 3.79 6.81 0.69
N VAL A 66 3.28 7.46 1.74
CA VAL A 66 3.12 6.87 3.06
C VAL A 66 1.63 6.65 3.32
N VAL A 67 1.25 5.49 3.85
CA VAL A 67 -0.12 5.22 4.31
C VAL A 67 -0.11 4.96 5.81
N THR A 68 -0.99 5.64 6.56
CA THR A 68 -1.13 5.47 8.00
C THR A 68 -2.57 5.68 8.48
N GLY A 69 -2.83 5.53 9.77
CA GLY A 69 -4.13 5.79 10.39
C GLY A 69 -4.02 6.76 11.57
N ALA A 70 -5.03 7.62 11.73
CA ALA A 70 -5.10 8.57 12.83
C ALA A 70 -5.42 7.89 14.18
N GLY A 71 -5.01 8.51 15.29
CA GLY A 71 -5.46 8.11 16.63
C GLY A 71 -4.94 6.75 17.12
N GLY A 72 -3.73 6.35 16.73
CA GLY A 72 -3.04 5.17 17.27
C GLY A 72 -3.61 3.82 16.81
N ASN A 73 -4.37 3.81 15.71
CA ASN A 73 -4.80 2.59 15.04
C ASN A 73 -4.63 2.79 13.54
N PHE A 74 -4.18 1.77 12.82
CA PHE A 74 -4.10 1.83 11.36
C PHE A 74 -5.50 1.81 10.74
N SER A 75 -6.20 0.68 10.83
CA SER A 75 -7.59 0.54 10.38
C SER A 75 -8.21 -0.76 10.90
N SER A 76 -9.47 -0.70 11.32
CA SER A 76 -10.27 -1.87 11.70
C SER A 76 -10.91 -2.62 10.53
N GLY A 77 -10.72 -2.17 9.28
CA GLY A 77 -11.33 -2.77 8.09
C GLY A 77 -12.62 -2.07 7.66
N GLY A 78 -13.56 -2.77 7.04
CA GLY A 78 -14.84 -2.18 6.63
C GLY A 78 -15.72 -1.79 7.81
N ASP A 79 -16.41 -0.64 7.73
CA ASP A 79 -17.36 -0.21 8.78
C ASP A 79 -18.54 -1.20 8.89
N VAL A 80 -18.79 -1.74 10.08
CA VAL A 80 -19.83 -2.75 10.30
C VAL A 80 -21.23 -2.22 9.96
N PHE A 81 -21.52 -0.96 10.23
CA PHE A 81 -22.85 -0.40 10.05
C PHE A 81 -23.03 0.24 8.67
N GLU A 82 -21.99 0.90 8.16
CA GLU A 82 -22.03 1.60 6.87
C GLU A 82 -21.71 0.68 5.68
N ILE A 83 -21.09 -0.49 5.93
CA ILE A 83 -20.84 -1.53 4.92
C ILE A 83 -21.69 -2.78 5.19
N ILE A 84 -21.45 -3.48 6.30
CA ILE A 84 -21.99 -4.85 6.48
C ILE A 84 -23.53 -4.84 6.57
N GLY A 85 -24.12 -3.90 7.30
CA GLY A 85 -25.58 -3.75 7.39
C GLY A 85 -26.27 -3.66 6.02
N PRO A 86 -25.90 -2.69 5.17
CA PRO A 86 -26.43 -2.57 3.82
C PRO A 86 -26.23 -3.81 2.94
N LEU A 87 -25.09 -4.49 3.05
CA LEU A 87 -24.77 -5.65 2.20
C LEU A 87 -25.73 -6.83 2.40
N VAL A 88 -26.27 -7.02 3.60
CA VAL A 88 -27.21 -8.13 3.89
C VAL A 88 -28.50 -8.01 3.06
N ALA A 89 -28.87 -6.80 2.63
CA ALA A 89 -30.06 -6.55 1.83
C ALA A 89 -29.78 -6.45 0.31
N MET A 90 -28.52 -6.56 -0.13
CA MET A 90 -28.15 -6.44 -1.54
C MET A 90 -28.32 -7.74 -2.31
N ASP A 91 -28.59 -7.62 -3.61
CA ASP A 91 -28.57 -8.77 -4.52
C ASP A 91 -27.13 -9.17 -4.91
N THR A 92 -26.98 -10.32 -5.55
CA THR A 92 -25.67 -10.84 -5.99
C THR A 92 -24.93 -9.87 -6.91
N LYS A 93 -25.63 -9.11 -7.75
CA LYS A 93 -25.01 -8.19 -8.71
C LYS A 93 -24.39 -7.00 -7.98
N ASP A 94 -25.09 -6.44 -7.00
CA ASP A 94 -24.59 -5.31 -6.21
C ASP A 94 -23.50 -5.76 -5.23
N LEU A 95 -23.62 -6.95 -4.63
CA LEU A 95 -22.53 -7.57 -3.85
C LEU A 95 -21.26 -7.75 -4.70
N LEU A 96 -21.39 -8.18 -5.95
CA LEU A 96 -20.26 -8.33 -6.86
C LEU A 96 -19.63 -6.98 -7.25
N LYS A 97 -20.43 -5.91 -7.40
CA LYS A 97 -19.90 -4.56 -7.62
C LYS A 97 -19.10 -4.10 -6.41
N PHE A 98 -19.60 -4.35 -5.20
CA PHE A 98 -18.91 -4.00 -3.97
C PHE A 98 -17.56 -4.73 -3.84
N THR A 99 -17.53 -6.05 -3.98
CA THR A 99 -16.28 -6.83 -3.87
C THR A 99 -15.28 -6.50 -4.99
N ARG A 100 -15.76 -6.10 -6.17
CA ARG A 100 -14.89 -5.54 -7.21
C ARG A 100 -14.32 -4.19 -6.81
N MET A 101 -15.15 -3.27 -6.32
CA MET A 101 -14.72 -1.94 -5.87
C MET A 101 -13.63 -2.00 -4.79
N THR A 102 -13.77 -2.89 -3.80
CA THR A 102 -12.72 -3.07 -2.78
C THR A 102 -11.43 -3.64 -3.39
N GLY A 103 -11.54 -4.59 -4.33
CA GLY A 103 -10.39 -5.09 -5.10
C GLY A 103 -9.73 -4.05 -5.99
N GLU A 104 -10.47 -3.09 -6.55
CA GLU A 104 -9.91 -2.02 -7.38
C GLU A 104 -8.97 -1.09 -6.59
N LEU A 105 -9.25 -0.84 -5.31
CA LEU A 105 -8.30 -0.10 -4.45
C LEU A 105 -6.94 -0.82 -4.39
N VAL A 106 -6.95 -2.13 -4.15
CA VAL A 106 -5.70 -2.92 -4.09
C VAL A 106 -4.97 -2.90 -5.43
N LYS A 107 -5.70 -3.06 -6.54
CA LYS A 107 -5.10 -3.04 -7.88
C LYS A 107 -4.44 -1.69 -8.18
N THR A 108 -5.07 -0.58 -7.78
CA THR A 108 -4.55 0.76 -8.07
C THR A 108 -3.37 1.14 -7.18
N MET A 109 -3.37 0.74 -5.90
CA MET A 109 -2.19 0.84 -5.02
C MET A 109 -0.98 0.10 -5.61
N ARG A 110 -1.20 -1.11 -6.08
CA ARG A 110 -0.17 -1.95 -6.67
C ARG A 110 0.35 -1.41 -8.00
N ALA A 111 -0.56 -0.95 -8.86
CA ALA A 111 -0.22 -0.39 -10.15
C ALA A 111 0.44 1.00 -10.11
N CYS A 112 0.41 1.72 -8.97
CA CYS A 112 1.02 3.03 -8.92
C CYS A 112 2.56 2.95 -8.99
N PRO A 113 3.23 3.85 -9.73
CA PRO A 113 4.68 3.80 -9.90
C PRO A 113 5.45 4.14 -8.62
N GLN A 114 4.85 4.91 -7.70
CA GLN A 114 5.48 5.31 -6.45
C GLN A 114 5.58 4.13 -5.47
N PRO A 115 6.73 3.93 -4.80
CA PRO A 115 6.82 3.06 -3.64
C PRO A 115 5.88 3.52 -2.51
N ILE A 116 5.20 2.57 -1.87
CA ILE A 116 4.26 2.79 -0.77
C ILE A 116 4.83 2.20 0.52
N VAL A 117 4.97 3.04 1.55
CA VAL A 117 5.38 2.64 2.90
C VAL A 117 4.20 2.77 3.87
N ALA A 118 3.76 1.66 4.46
CA ALA A 118 2.73 1.68 5.49
C ALA A 118 3.35 1.88 6.89
N ALA A 119 2.85 2.86 7.64
CA ALA A 119 3.16 3.07 9.06
C ALA A 119 1.99 2.56 9.91
N ILE A 120 2.16 1.40 10.54
CA ILE A 120 1.09 0.61 11.15
C ILE A 120 1.23 0.58 12.67
N ASP A 121 0.29 1.21 13.36
CA ASP A 121 0.15 1.14 14.81
C ASP A 121 -1.21 0.57 15.22
N GLY A 122 -1.30 -0.02 16.41
CA GLY A 122 -2.54 -0.52 17.00
C GLY A 122 -3.25 -1.56 16.12
N ILE A 123 -4.55 -1.34 15.87
CA ILE A 123 -5.37 -2.28 15.10
C ILE A 123 -5.14 -2.14 13.59
N CYS A 124 -4.85 -3.27 12.94
CA CYS A 124 -4.76 -3.43 11.49
C CYS A 124 -5.53 -4.69 11.07
N ALA A 125 -6.82 -4.57 10.74
CA ALA A 125 -7.71 -5.72 10.61
C ALA A 125 -8.56 -5.70 9.34
N GLY A 126 -8.94 -6.88 8.86
CA GLY A 126 -9.79 -7.06 7.67
C GLY A 126 -9.21 -6.32 6.47
N ALA A 127 -10.02 -5.47 5.82
CA ALA A 127 -9.56 -4.63 4.72
C ALA A 127 -8.41 -3.66 5.09
N GLY A 128 -8.27 -3.26 6.37
CA GLY A 128 -7.12 -2.50 6.84
C GLY A 128 -5.82 -3.31 6.72
N ALA A 129 -5.85 -4.60 7.06
CA ALA A 129 -4.72 -5.50 6.84
C ALA A 129 -4.43 -5.71 5.35
N ILE A 130 -5.45 -5.67 4.48
CA ILE A 130 -5.26 -5.71 3.03
C ILE A 130 -4.58 -4.44 2.52
N VAL A 131 -5.01 -3.24 2.94
CA VAL A 131 -4.36 -1.98 2.55
C VAL A 131 -2.90 -1.94 3.01
N ALA A 132 -2.62 -2.39 4.23
CA ALA A 132 -1.24 -2.55 4.70
C ALA A 132 -0.45 -3.51 3.81
N MET A 133 -1.00 -4.68 3.49
CA MET A 133 -0.37 -5.70 2.66
C MET A 133 -0.19 -5.28 1.19
N ALA A 134 -1.06 -4.41 0.67
CA ALA A 134 -0.96 -3.82 -0.66
C ALA A 134 0.11 -2.72 -0.76
N SER A 135 0.63 -2.24 0.37
CA SER A 135 1.79 -1.36 0.42
C SER A 135 3.07 -2.17 0.18
N ASP A 136 4.09 -1.56 -0.42
CA ASP A 136 5.35 -2.24 -0.75
C ASP A 136 6.14 -2.62 0.51
N LEU A 137 6.22 -1.69 1.46
CA LEU A 137 6.91 -1.83 2.74
C LEU A 137 5.97 -1.54 3.91
N ARG A 138 6.18 -2.21 5.04
CA ARG A 138 5.32 -2.12 6.24
C ARG A 138 6.17 -1.98 7.49
N PHE A 139 6.10 -0.83 8.14
CA PHE A 139 6.65 -0.60 9.47
C PHE A 139 5.54 -0.71 10.50
N GLY A 140 5.84 -1.28 11.66
CA GLY A 140 4.87 -1.32 12.76
C GLY A 140 5.51 -1.34 14.13
N THR A 141 4.68 -1.47 15.16
CA THR A 141 5.13 -1.49 16.56
C THR A 141 5.04 -2.90 17.11
N ALA A 142 5.67 -3.15 18.27
CA ALA A 142 5.51 -4.43 18.97
C ALA A 142 4.05 -4.68 19.40
N GLU A 143 3.30 -3.60 19.63
CA GLU A 143 1.90 -3.59 20.04
C GLU A 143 0.91 -3.73 18.88
N THR A 144 1.38 -3.66 17.63
CA THR A 144 0.54 -3.82 16.44
C THR A 144 -0.18 -5.16 16.47
N LYS A 145 -1.49 -5.14 16.15
CA LYS A 145 -2.36 -6.30 16.07
C LYS A 145 -2.93 -6.41 14.67
N ILE A 146 -2.38 -7.35 13.90
CA ILE A 146 -2.81 -7.63 12.54
C ILE A 146 -3.81 -8.80 12.56
N ALA A 147 -4.93 -8.71 11.85
CA ALA A 147 -5.90 -9.81 11.78
C ALA A 147 -6.64 -9.87 10.43
N PHE A 148 -6.58 -11.03 9.77
CA PHE A 148 -7.35 -11.34 8.57
C PHE A 148 -8.66 -12.05 8.94
N LEU A 149 -9.58 -11.30 9.56
CA LEU A 149 -10.72 -11.84 10.31
C LEU A 149 -12.01 -12.10 9.50
N PHE A 150 -11.92 -12.24 8.18
CA PHE A 150 -13.09 -12.43 7.30
C PHE A 150 -13.94 -13.65 7.66
N ASN A 151 -13.27 -14.75 8.04
CA ASN A 151 -13.92 -15.98 8.49
C ASN A 151 -14.81 -15.77 9.74
N ARG A 152 -14.48 -14.81 10.60
CA ARG A 152 -15.24 -14.51 11.83
C ARG A 152 -16.56 -13.81 11.55
N VAL A 153 -16.75 -13.30 10.33
CA VAL A 153 -18.01 -12.68 9.87
C VAL A 153 -18.70 -13.52 8.79
N GLY A 154 -18.34 -14.81 8.67
CA GLY A 154 -18.97 -15.73 7.72
C GLY A 154 -18.52 -15.56 6.26
N LEU A 155 -17.45 -14.80 6.01
CA LEU A 155 -16.87 -14.61 4.68
C LEU A 155 -15.64 -15.52 4.51
N ALA A 156 -15.33 -15.85 3.26
CA ALA A 156 -14.08 -16.55 2.96
C ALA A 156 -12.86 -15.64 3.25
N GLY A 157 -11.73 -16.24 3.63
CA GLY A 157 -10.47 -15.50 3.84
C GLY A 157 -9.89 -14.88 2.56
N CYS A 158 -10.42 -15.22 1.39
CA CYS A 158 -9.92 -14.79 0.08
C CYS A 158 -10.48 -13.44 -0.39
N ASP A 159 -10.50 -12.43 0.48
CA ASP A 159 -11.00 -11.10 0.13
C ASP A 159 -9.90 -10.19 -0.42
N MET A 160 -10.24 -9.33 -1.39
CA MET A 160 -9.36 -8.28 -1.95
C MET A 160 -7.93 -8.76 -2.33
N GLY A 161 -7.77 -10.01 -2.76
CA GLY A 161 -6.47 -10.58 -3.15
C GLY A 161 -5.65 -11.19 -2.02
N ALA A 162 -6.21 -11.38 -0.82
CA ALA A 162 -5.54 -11.98 0.34
C ALA A 162 -4.81 -13.29 0.03
N CYS A 163 -5.47 -14.24 -0.63
CA CYS A 163 -4.86 -15.53 -0.99
C CYS A 163 -3.74 -15.44 -2.03
N ALA A 164 -3.67 -14.35 -2.79
CA ALA A 164 -2.58 -14.14 -3.74
C ALA A 164 -1.37 -13.50 -3.07
N MET A 165 -1.58 -12.47 -2.24
CA MET A 165 -0.49 -11.67 -1.68
C MET A 165 0.07 -12.25 -0.38
N LEU A 166 -0.78 -12.65 0.57
CA LEU A 166 -0.33 -13.01 1.91
C LEU A 166 0.65 -14.21 1.93
N PRO A 167 0.41 -15.31 1.18
CA PRO A 167 1.37 -16.40 1.11
C PRO A 167 2.74 -16.01 0.57
N ARG A 168 2.83 -14.96 -0.25
CA ARG A 168 4.10 -14.48 -0.82
C ARG A 168 4.88 -13.62 0.18
N ILE A 169 4.17 -13.02 1.14
CA ILE A 169 4.76 -12.18 2.18
C ILE A 169 5.21 -13.03 3.37
N ILE A 170 4.39 -13.99 3.82
CA ILE A 170 4.66 -14.76 5.04
C ILE A 170 4.77 -16.28 4.82
N GLY A 171 4.62 -16.78 3.60
CA GLY A 171 4.59 -18.22 3.31
C GLY A 171 3.20 -18.86 3.44
N GLN A 172 2.96 -19.91 2.64
CA GLN A 172 1.64 -20.55 2.47
C GLN A 172 1.02 -21.07 3.78
N GLY A 173 1.78 -21.78 4.61
CA GLY A 173 1.25 -22.38 5.84
C GLY A 173 0.80 -21.34 6.86
N ARG A 174 1.61 -20.31 7.07
CA ARG A 174 1.31 -19.18 7.96
C ARG A 174 0.12 -18.36 7.44
N ALA A 175 0.05 -18.13 6.14
CA ALA A 175 -1.11 -17.47 5.53
C ALA A 175 -2.39 -18.28 5.73
N ALA A 176 -2.37 -19.60 5.49
CA ALA A 176 -3.52 -20.47 5.71
C ALA A 176 -3.98 -20.45 7.18
N GLU A 177 -3.05 -20.48 8.14
CA GLU A 177 -3.35 -20.37 9.56
C GLU A 177 -4.11 -19.07 9.89
N LEU A 178 -3.62 -17.92 9.43
CA LEU A 178 -4.26 -16.63 9.70
C LEU A 178 -5.63 -16.51 9.01
N LEU A 179 -5.75 -16.99 7.76
CA LEU A 179 -6.99 -16.90 6.98
C LEU A 179 -8.08 -17.86 7.46
N TYR A 180 -7.72 -19.04 7.99
CA TYR A 180 -8.69 -20.00 8.53
C TYR A 180 -9.12 -19.69 9.96
N THR A 181 -8.25 -19.08 10.76
CA THR A 181 -8.53 -18.83 12.19
C THR A 181 -8.97 -17.39 12.47
N GLY A 182 -8.58 -16.45 11.62
CA GLY A 182 -8.76 -15.02 11.85
C GLY A 182 -8.07 -14.54 13.13
N ARG A 183 -7.08 -15.27 13.65
CA ARG A 183 -6.37 -14.91 14.88
C ARG A 183 -5.55 -13.64 14.68
N VAL A 184 -5.20 -13.03 15.81
CA VAL A 184 -4.28 -11.88 15.81
C VAL A 184 -2.85 -12.38 15.59
N LEU A 185 -2.18 -11.79 14.60
CA LEU A 185 -0.74 -11.77 14.40
C LEU A 185 -0.19 -10.54 15.13
N LYS A 186 0.60 -10.77 16.20
CA LYS A 186 1.17 -9.69 17.01
C LYS A 186 2.41 -9.09 16.34
N GLY A 187 2.75 -7.84 16.63
CA GLY A 187 3.86 -7.10 16.01
C GLY A 187 5.16 -7.89 15.90
N GLU A 188 5.68 -8.42 17.00
CA GLU A 188 6.93 -9.21 16.99
C GLU A 188 6.84 -10.48 16.15
N GLU A 189 5.69 -11.15 16.15
CA GLU A 189 5.47 -12.31 15.30
C GLU A 189 5.37 -11.90 13.82
N ALA A 190 4.72 -10.76 13.56
CA ALA A 190 4.56 -10.20 12.22
C ALA A 190 5.92 -9.83 11.60
N GLU A 191 6.84 -9.27 12.38
CA GLU A 191 8.20 -8.99 11.93
C GLU A 191 8.97 -10.27 11.64
N ARG A 192 8.99 -11.23 12.59
CA ARG A 192 9.66 -12.54 12.39
C ARG A 192 9.13 -13.32 11.19
N TRP A 193 7.86 -13.12 10.84
CA TRP A 193 7.23 -13.79 9.70
C TRP A 193 7.45 -13.06 8.37
N GLY A 194 7.98 -11.84 8.38
CA GLY A 194 8.20 -11.01 7.20
C GLY A 194 6.99 -10.15 6.81
N PHE A 195 5.92 -10.13 7.61
CA PHE A 195 4.80 -9.21 7.37
C PHE A 195 5.21 -7.77 7.65
N LEU A 196 5.84 -7.50 8.80
CA LEU A 196 6.45 -6.20 9.08
C LEU A 196 7.92 -6.24 8.68
N ASN A 197 8.39 -5.22 7.95
CA ASN A 197 9.80 -5.09 7.60
C ASN A 197 10.66 -4.66 8.80
N ARG A 198 10.09 -3.88 9.72
CA ARG A 198 10.78 -3.34 10.91
C ARG A 198 9.78 -3.09 12.04
N LEU A 199 10.22 -3.31 13.27
CA LEU A 199 9.55 -2.81 14.47
C LEU A 199 10.14 -1.45 14.85
N ILE A 200 9.26 -0.50 15.14
CA ILE A 200 9.60 0.88 15.47
C ILE A 200 8.77 1.29 16.70
N ALA A 201 9.34 2.15 17.54
CA ALA A 201 8.60 2.75 18.65
C ALA A 201 7.36 3.50 18.15
N ARG A 202 6.29 3.48 18.95
CA ARG A 202 4.96 3.98 18.55
C ARG A 202 5.00 5.45 18.10
N GLU A 203 5.73 6.27 18.83
CA GLU A 203 5.92 7.70 18.60
C GLU A 203 6.72 8.01 17.33
N SER A 204 7.50 7.05 16.81
CA SER A 204 8.42 7.24 15.69
C SER A 204 7.97 6.53 14.41
N VAL A 205 7.01 5.61 14.46
CA VAL A 205 6.64 4.76 13.30
C VAL A 205 6.27 5.56 12.05
N LEU A 206 5.53 6.67 12.21
CA LEU A 206 5.17 7.54 11.09
C LEU A 206 6.39 8.33 10.57
N ALA A 207 7.18 8.91 11.49
CA ALA A 207 8.35 9.70 11.13
C ALA A 207 9.39 8.85 10.37
N GLU A 208 9.61 7.61 10.79
CA GLU A 208 10.52 6.67 10.14
C GLU A 208 10.01 6.21 8.78
N ALA A 209 8.70 5.99 8.63
CA ALA A 209 8.10 5.69 7.33
C ALA A 209 8.22 6.88 6.36
N GLN A 210 8.02 8.10 6.84
CA GLN A 210 8.22 9.33 6.06
C GLN A 210 9.69 9.54 5.69
N ALA A 211 10.62 9.24 6.60
CA ALA A 211 12.05 9.32 6.33
C ALA A 211 12.48 8.35 5.22
N LEU A 212 12.01 7.09 5.28
CA LEU A 212 12.26 6.12 4.21
C LEU A 212 11.63 6.56 2.89
N ALA A 213 10.38 7.03 2.92
CA ALA A 213 9.71 7.52 1.71
C ALA A 213 10.47 8.70 1.08
N ALA A 214 11.02 9.61 1.89
CA ALA A 214 11.85 10.71 1.41
C ALA A 214 13.16 10.19 0.78
N GLU A 215 13.82 9.21 1.40
CA GLU A 215 15.01 8.57 0.81
C GLU A 215 14.70 7.92 -0.54
N LEU A 216 13.59 7.18 -0.64
CA LEU A 216 13.15 6.56 -1.89
C LEU A 216 12.78 7.60 -2.96
N ALA A 217 12.21 8.73 -2.55
CA ALA A 217 11.83 9.84 -3.44
C ALA A 217 13.03 10.66 -3.96
N ASP A 218 14.16 10.62 -3.25
CA ASP A 218 15.45 11.20 -3.68
C ASP A 218 16.35 10.18 -4.42
N GLY A 219 15.92 8.92 -4.48
CA GLY A 219 16.53 7.87 -5.27
C GLY A 219 16.20 7.93 -6.77
N PRO A 220 16.64 6.93 -7.56
CA PRO A 220 16.33 6.85 -8.99
C PRO A 220 14.87 6.40 -9.18
N THR A 221 13.93 7.33 -9.18
CA THR A 221 12.50 7.01 -9.05
C THR A 221 11.94 6.21 -10.23
N PHE A 222 12.47 6.39 -11.44
CA PHE A 222 12.11 5.57 -12.59
C PHE A 222 12.54 4.11 -12.38
N ALA A 223 13.77 3.89 -11.93
CA ALA A 223 14.27 2.54 -11.64
C ALA A 223 13.47 1.89 -10.51
N ASN A 224 13.14 2.63 -9.44
CA ASN A 224 12.29 2.12 -8.36
C ASN A 224 10.89 1.70 -8.86
N ALA A 225 10.28 2.50 -9.75
CA ALA A 225 8.99 2.15 -10.36
C ALA A 225 9.08 0.88 -11.23
N MET A 226 10.16 0.73 -12.00
CA MET A 226 10.43 -0.48 -12.78
C MET A 226 10.64 -1.71 -11.88
N THR A 227 11.42 -1.58 -10.81
CA THR A 227 11.62 -2.65 -9.81
C THR A 227 10.30 -3.07 -9.19
N LYS A 228 9.47 -2.11 -8.73
CA LYS A 228 8.14 -2.40 -8.20
C LYS A 228 7.32 -3.19 -9.21
N ARG A 229 7.23 -2.73 -10.46
CA ARG A 229 6.47 -3.42 -11.51
C ARG A 229 6.98 -4.84 -11.79
N MET A 230 8.29 -5.05 -11.81
CA MET A 230 8.88 -6.38 -12.02
C MET A 230 8.55 -7.35 -10.90
N LEU A 231 8.67 -6.92 -9.63
CA LEU A 231 8.29 -7.72 -8.46
C LEU A 231 6.81 -8.15 -8.48
N GLU A 232 5.94 -7.34 -9.10
CA GLU A 232 4.53 -7.70 -9.23
C GLU A 232 4.26 -8.68 -10.36
N MET A 233 4.94 -8.50 -11.49
CA MET A 233 4.76 -9.31 -12.69
C MET A 233 5.37 -10.70 -12.54
N GLU A 234 6.50 -10.83 -11.85
CA GLU A 234 7.25 -12.08 -11.70
C GLU A 234 6.37 -13.22 -11.16
N TRP A 235 5.34 -12.91 -10.38
CA TRP A 235 4.42 -13.88 -9.77
C TRP A 235 3.62 -14.70 -10.77
N ALA A 236 3.51 -14.22 -12.02
CA ALA A 236 2.82 -14.87 -13.12
C ALA A 236 3.78 -15.34 -14.22
N MET A 237 5.10 -15.31 -13.96
CA MET A 237 6.15 -15.60 -14.94
C MET A 237 6.96 -16.83 -14.53
N SER A 238 7.52 -17.52 -15.52
CA SER A 238 8.64 -18.43 -15.25
C SER A 238 9.90 -17.59 -14.97
N VAL A 239 10.90 -18.22 -14.34
CA VAL A 239 12.21 -17.57 -14.11
C VAL A 239 12.84 -17.10 -15.43
N GLU A 240 12.74 -17.91 -16.48
CA GLU A 240 13.24 -17.55 -17.83
C GLU A 240 12.54 -16.29 -18.37
N SER A 241 11.21 -16.25 -18.33
CA SER A 241 10.47 -15.06 -18.77
C SER A 241 10.79 -13.83 -17.90
N ALA A 242 10.98 -14.02 -16.58
CA ALA A 242 11.32 -12.94 -15.67
C ALA A 242 12.68 -12.33 -16.03
N ILE A 243 13.70 -13.15 -16.28
CA ILE A 243 15.04 -12.70 -16.70
C ILE A 243 14.98 -11.87 -17.99
N GLU A 244 14.22 -12.32 -19.00
CA GLU A 244 14.08 -11.57 -20.26
C GLU A 244 13.36 -10.22 -20.04
N ALA A 245 12.32 -10.19 -19.22
CA ALA A 245 11.64 -8.94 -18.89
C ALA A 245 12.53 -7.99 -18.07
N GLU A 246 13.36 -8.51 -17.16
CA GLU A 246 14.35 -7.74 -16.41
C GLU A 246 15.43 -7.17 -17.33
N ALA A 247 15.88 -7.93 -18.34
CA ALA A 247 16.85 -7.44 -19.32
C ALA A 247 16.32 -6.21 -20.08
N VAL A 248 15.04 -6.24 -20.48
CA VAL A 248 14.37 -5.08 -21.09
C VAL A 248 14.25 -3.92 -20.09
N ALA A 249 13.82 -4.19 -18.86
CA ALA A 249 13.68 -3.17 -17.82
C ALA A 249 15.01 -2.47 -17.52
N GLN A 250 16.10 -3.22 -17.43
CA GLN A 250 17.45 -2.70 -17.22
C GLN A 250 17.93 -1.87 -18.41
N ALA A 251 17.72 -2.35 -19.64
CA ALA A 251 18.08 -1.60 -20.84
C ALA A 251 17.38 -0.23 -20.90
N LEU A 252 16.09 -0.17 -20.52
CA LEU A 252 15.36 1.10 -20.40
C LEU A 252 15.95 2.00 -19.30
N CYS A 253 16.28 1.45 -18.13
CA CYS A 253 16.92 2.23 -17.07
C CYS A 253 18.29 2.77 -17.49
N MET A 254 19.07 2.03 -18.29
CA MET A 254 20.36 2.49 -18.82
C MET A 254 20.24 3.63 -19.83
N GLN A 255 19.04 3.89 -20.37
CA GLN A 255 18.78 5.05 -21.23
C GLN A 255 18.39 6.32 -20.46
N THR A 256 18.19 6.22 -19.14
CA THR A 256 17.87 7.38 -18.29
C THR A 256 19.10 8.21 -17.96
N GLU A 257 18.91 9.50 -17.68
CA GLU A 257 19.98 10.37 -17.22
C GLU A 257 20.49 9.97 -15.82
N ASP A 258 19.64 9.35 -14.98
CA ASP A 258 20.04 8.83 -13.67
C ASP A 258 21.18 7.81 -13.75
N PHE A 259 21.22 7.00 -14.80
CA PHE A 259 22.33 6.06 -15.02
C PHE A 259 23.65 6.79 -15.30
N ALA A 260 23.62 7.83 -16.15
CA ALA A 260 24.79 8.67 -16.41
C ALA A 260 25.21 9.46 -15.16
N ARG A 261 24.26 10.03 -14.41
CA ARG A 261 24.51 10.74 -13.14
C ARG A 261 25.18 9.83 -12.11
N ALA A 262 24.76 8.57 -11.99
CA ALA A 262 25.41 7.59 -11.13
C ALA A 262 26.86 7.33 -11.54
N TYR A 263 27.13 7.11 -12.83
CA TYR A 263 28.48 6.89 -13.35
C TYR A 263 29.41 8.08 -13.05
N HIS A 264 28.98 9.31 -13.39
CA HIS A 264 29.78 10.51 -13.16
C HIS A 264 30.01 10.79 -11.67
N ALA A 265 28.99 10.61 -10.83
CA ALA A 265 29.13 10.77 -9.38
C ALA A 265 30.14 9.76 -8.80
N PHE A 266 30.09 8.51 -9.24
CA PHE A 266 31.04 7.48 -8.83
C PHE A 266 32.48 7.81 -9.25
N ALA A 267 32.68 8.20 -10.52
CA ALA A 267 33.99 8.59 -11.04
C ALA A 267 34.59 9.78 -10.27
N GLU A 268 33.74 10.71 -9.83
CA GLU A 268 34.10 11.91 -9.07
C GLU A 268 34.11 11.69 -7.54
N LYS A 269 33.83 10.47 -7.05
CA LYS A 269 33.74 10.11 -5.62
C LYS A 269 32.78 11.00 -4.81
N ARG A 270 31.64 11.34 -5.40
CA ARG A 270 30.54 12.07 -4.74
C ARG A 270 29.25 11.26 -4.72
N LYS A 271 28.29 11.69 -3.91
CA LYS A 271 26.94 11.11 -3.89
C LYS A 271 26.20 11.51 -5.18
N PRO A 272 25.54 10.57 -5.90
CA PRO A 272 24.66 10.93 -7.00
C PRO A 272 23.44 11.71 -6.50
N VAL A 273 22.94 12.59 -7.35
CA VAL A 273 21.66 13.29 -7.16
C VAL A 273 20.76 12.80 -8.28
N PHE A 274 19.69 12.12 -7.94
CA PHE A 274 18.77 11.53 -8.91
C PHE A 274 17.56 12.43 -9.14
N GLU A 275 17.04 12.40 -10.36
CA GLU A 275 15.89 13.20 -10.79
C GLU A 275 14.74 12.34 -11.32
N GLY A 276 14.99 11.05 -11.58
CA GLY A 276 13.97 10.11 -12.05
C GLY A 276 13.71 10.16 -13.55
N ASN A 277 14.65 10.69 -14.33
CA ASN A 277 14.65 10.79 -15.79
C ASN A 277 15.97 10.28 -16.38
#